data_AF-A0AAU3URH6-F1
#
_entry.id   AF-A0AAU3URH6-F1
#
_cell.length_a   1.000
_cell.length_b   1.000
_cell.length_c   1.000
_cell.angle_alpha   90.00
_cell.angle_beta   90.00
_cell.angle_gamma   90.00
#
_symmetry.space_group_name_H-M   'P 1'
#
loop_
_entity.id
_entity.type
_entity.pdbx_description
1 polymer ?
#
loop_
_entity_poly.entity_id
_entity_poly.type
_entity_poly.pdbx_seq_one_letter_code
_entity_poly.pdbx_strand_id
1 'polypeptide(L)'
;MEENGEIDIRVLREVIDAVEDRLRAMEARGGVVTVTRAEIYATVIYAVMSSAREAGHYGAGSLVRAPLLDEVLAGADPEPWETALYAVLVDRALTM
;
A
#
# COMPACT_ATOMS: atom_id res chain seq x y z
N MET A 1 18.57 -14.83 -9.27
CA MET A 1 18.61 -13.98 -8.06
C MET A 1 18.18 -12.55 -8.37
N GLU A 2 18.54 -11.97 -9.52
CA GLU A 2 18.02 -10.66 -9.97
C GLU A 2 16.50 -10.67 -10.26
N GLU A 3 15.96 -11.78 -10.77
CA GLU A 3 14.54 -11.95 -11.12
C GLU A 3 13.56 -11.69 -9.95
N ASN A 4 13.91 -12.10 -8.73
CA ASN A 4 13.03 -11.89 -7.57
C ASN A 4 13.01 -10.42 -7.10
N GLY A 5 14.11 -9.69 -7.29
CA GLY A 5 14.14 -8.25 -7.02
C GLY A 5 13.33 -7.46 -8.05
N GLU A 6 13.36 -7.89 -9.31
CA GLU A 6 12.52 -7.32 -10.37
C GLU A 6 11.02 -7.56 -10.12
N ILE A 7 10.65 -8.73 -9.56
CA ILE A 7 9.28 -9.01 -9.13
C ILE A 7 8.85 -8.02 -8.04
N ASP A 8 9.66 -7.84 -7.00
CA ASP A 8 9.32 -6.90 -5.91
C ASP A 8 9.21 -5.45 -6.44
N ILE A 9 10.10 -5.02 -7.33
CA ILE A 9 10.00 -3.70 -7.97
C ILE A 9 8.70 -3.57 -8.77
N ARG A 10 8.29 -4.61 -9.50
CA ARG A 10 7.03 -4.60 -10.26
C ARG A 10 5.83 -4.48 -9.33
N VAL A 11 5.79 -5.28 -8.26
CA VAL A 11 4.75 -5.23 -7.23
C VAL A 11 4.64 -3.83 -6.62
N LEU A 12 5.77 -3.21 -6.26
CA LEU A 12 5.78 -1.86 -5.70
C LEU A 12 5.27 -0.81 -6.68
N ARG A 13 5.57 -0.96 -7.98
CA ARG A 13 5.03 -0.07 -9.03
C ARG A 13 3.52 -0.22 -9.17
N GLU A 14 3.02 -1.46 -9.21
CA GLU A 14 1.58 -1.74 -9.28
C GLU A 14 0.83 -1.16 -8.07
N VAL A 15 1.42 -1.25 -6.88
CA VAL A 15 0.89 -0.62 -5.66
C VAL A 15 0.84 0.91 -5.79
N ILE A 16 1.93 1.55 -6.26
CA ILE A 16 1.97 3.01 -6.46
C ILE A 16 0.90 3.45 -7.46
N ASP A 17 0.81 2.77 -8.61
CA ASP A 17 -0.12 3.11 -9.68
C ASP A 17 -1.57 2.96 -9.20
N ALA A 18 -1.91 1.85 -8.52
CA ALA A 18 -3.23 1.62 -7.95
C ALA A 18 -3.63 2.70 -6.92
N VAL A 19 -2.69 3.09 -6.05
CA VAL A 19 -2.90 4.16 -5.06
C VAL A 19 -3.11 5.51 -5.74
N GLU A 20 -2.27 5.87 -6.72
CA GLU A 20 -2.38 7.14 -7.44
C GLU A 20 -3.71 7.25 -8.20
N ASP A 21 -4.13 6.19 -8.89
CA ASP A 21 -5.42 6.16 -9.60
C ASP A 21 -6.59 6.38 -8.63
N ARG A 22 -6.50 5.82 -7.42
CA ARG A 22 -7.53 5.99 -6.39
C ARG A 22 -7.55 7.38 -5.79
N LEU A 23 -6.38 7.97 -5.54
CA LEU A 23 -6.28 9.35 -5.07
C LEU A 23 -6.86 10.32 -6.09
N ARG A 24 -6.55 10.13 -7.38
CA ARG A 24 -7.14 10.90 -8.48
C ARG A 24 -8.65 10.74 -8.55
N ALA A 25 -9.17 9.51 -8.40
CA ALA A 25 -10.61 9.26 -8.40
C ALA A 25 -11.31 9.90 -7.19
N MET A 26 -10.65 9.99 -6.04
CA MET A 26 -11.15 10.69 -4.86
C MET A 26 -11.17 12.21 -5.07
N GLU A 27 -10.08 12.79 -5.58
CA GLU A 27 -9.98 14.21 -5.89
C GLU A 27 -11.00 14.64 -6.96
N ALA A 28 -11.22 13.80 -7.98
CA ALA A 28 -12.24 14.02 -9.02
C ALA A 28 -13.68 14.06 -8.45
N ARG A 29 -13.91 13.41 -7.30
CA ARG A 29 -15.19 13.43 -6.57
C ARG A 29 -15.29 14.59 -5.55
N GLY A 30 -14.29 15.47 -5.51
CA GLY A 30 -14.24 16.62 -4.60
C GLY A 30 -13.61 16.31 -3.23
N GLY A 31 -13.00 15.14 -3.05
CA GLY A 31 -12.22 14.83 -1.86
C GLY A 31 -10.91 15.63 -1.80
N VAL A 32 -10.40 15.87 -0.59
CA VAL A 32 -9.16 16.61 -0.35
C VAL A 32 -8.15 15.69 0.33
N VAL A 33 -6.97 15.53 -0.27
CA VAL A 33 -5.82 14.86 0.34
C VAL A 33 -4.97 15.92 1.03
N THR A 34 -4.83 15.82 2.37
CA THR A 34 -4.07 16.79 3.17
C THR A 34 -2.60 16.41 3.37
N VAL A 35 -2.25 15.16 3.10
CA VAL A 35 -0.88 14.63 3.18
C VAL A 35 -0.22 14.59 1.80
N THR A 36 1.11 14.56 1.75
CA THR A 36 1.82 14.49 0.47
C THR A 36 1.67 13.12 -0.19
N ARG A 37 1.70 13.07 -1.53
CA ARG A 37 1.72 11.79 -2.28
C ARG A 37 2.83 10.85 -1.83
N ALA A 38 4.03 11.39 -1.62
CA ALA A 38 5.18 10.62 -1.18
C ALA A 38 4.94 9.93 0.18
N GLU A 39 4.28 10.61 1.11
CA GLU A 39 3.94 10.04 2.41
C GLU A 39 2.90 8.91 2.31
N ILE A 40 1.89 9.08 1.45
CA ILE A 40 0.91 8.01 1.19
C ILE A 40 1.60 6.80 0.59
N TYR A 41 2.41 6.98 -0.47
CA TYR A 41 3.11 5.87 -1.11
C TYR A 41 4.02 5.13 -0.13
N ALA A 42 4.83 5.86 0.64
CA ALA A 42 5.72 5.27 1.62
C ALA A 42 4.94 4.46 2.69
N THR A 43 3.79 4.97 3.13
CA THR A 43 2.95 4.31 4.12
C THR A 43 2.34 3.02 3.58
N VAL A 44 1.76 3.05 2.37
CA VAL A 44 1.17 1.86 1.73
C VAL A 44 2.24 0.82 1.43
N ILE A 45 3.38 1.24 0.88
CA ILE A 45 4.52 0.34 0.61
C ILE A 45 4.99 -0.33 1.90
N TYR A 46 5.12 0.42 2.99
CA TYR A 46 5.47 -0.13 4.28
C TYR A 46 4.45 -1.16 4.78
N ALA A 47 3.15 -0.87 4.65
CA ALA A 47 2.09 -1.78 5.05
C ALA A 47 2.13 -3.10 4.26
N VAL A 48 2.34 -3.04 2.94
CA VAL A 48 2.49 -4.25 2.09
C VAL A 48 3.70 -5.08 2.52
N MET A 49 4.84 -4.42 2.77
CA MET A 49 6.04 -5.09 3.28
C MET A 49 5.82 -5.71 4.67
N SER A 50 5.10 -5.04 5.57
CA SER A 50 4.79 -5.56 6.92
C SER A 50 3.89 -6.78 6.81
N SER A 51 2.85 -6.71 5.98
CA SER A 51 1.91 -7.81 5.74
C SER A 51 2.61 -9.06 5.21
N ALA A 52 3.57 -8.92 4.28
CA ALA A 52 4.40 -10.04 3.83
C ALA A 52 5.17 -10.70 4.98
N ARG A 53 5.79 -9.88 5.85
CA ARG A 53 6.60 -10.35 6.98
C ARG A 53 5.75 -11.03 8.04
N GLU A 54 4.58 -10.49 8.35
CA GLU A 54 3.62 -11.08 9.29
C GLU A 54 3.11 -12.45 8.81
N ALA A 55 2.97 -12.61 7.50
CA ALA A 55 2.68 -13.90 6.86
C ALA A 55 3.89 -14.86 6.80
N GLY A 56 5.05 -14.48 7.37
CA GLY A 56 6.26 -15.27 7.39
C GLY A 56 7.03 -15.27 6.06
N HIS A 57 6.75 -14.33 5.16
CA HIS A 57 7.43 -14.20 3.88
C HIS A 57 8.52 -13.14 3.96
N TYR A 58 9.77 -13.57 3.76
CA TYR A 58 10.95 -12.71 3.82
C TYR A 58 11.81 -12.87 2.56
N GLY A 59 12.59 -11.83 2.26
CA GLY A 59 13.54 -11.83 1.14
C GLY A 59 12.92 -11.48 -0.20
N ALA A 60 13.72 -11.59 -1.26
CA ALA A 60 13.32 -11.16 -2.60
C ALA A 60 12.17 -12.02 -3.15
N GLY A 61 11.16 -11.37 -3.72
CA GLY A 61 9.94 -11.99 -4.24
C GLY A 61 8.86 -12.25 -3.18
N SER A 62 9.09 -11.81 -1.94
CA SER A 62 8.14 -12.01 -0.84
C SER A 62 6.89 -11.14 -0.97
N LEU A 63 6.98 -10.00 -1.67
CA LEU A 63 5.87 -9.05 -1.74
C LEU A 63 4.67 -9.60 -2.50
N VAL A 64 4.90 -10.50 -3.47
CA VAL A 64 3.81 -11.18 -4.20
C VAL A 64 2.93 -12.04 -3.29
N ARG A 65 3.41 -12.38 -2.09
CA ARG A 65 2.68 -13.16 -1.10
C ARG A 65 2.13 -12.30 0.04
N ALA A 66 2.23 -10.97 -0.05
CA ALA A 66 1.67 -10.09 0.96
C ALA A 66 0.14 -10.16 0.92
N PRO A 67 -0.55 -10.57 2.00
CA PRO A 67 -2.01 -10.58 2.03
C PRO A 67 -2.63 -9.23 1.64
N LEU A 68 -2.01 -8.12 2.08
CA LEU A 68 -2.49 -6.76 1.79
C LEU A 68 -2.32 -6.36 0.32
N LEU A 69 -1.47 -7.03 -0.46
CA LEU A 69 -1.27 -6.70 -1.87
C LEU A 69 -2.58 -6.88 -2.66
N ASP A 70 -3.24 -8.02 -2.47
CA ASP A 70 -4.49 -8.32 -3.17
C ASP A 70 -5.59 -7.30 -2.82
N GLU A 71 -5.64 -6.84 -1.57
CA GLU A 71 -6.61 -5.82 -1.14
C GLU A 71 -6.34 -4.46 -1.79
N VAL A 72 -5.08 -4.05 -1.85
CA VAL A 72 -4.65 -2.81 -2.51
C VAL A 72 -4.96 -2.84 -4.01
N LEU A 73 -4.70 -3.96 -4.68
CA LEU A 73 -4.90 -4.10 -6.12
C LEU A 73 -6.36 -4.35 -6.52
N ALA A 74 -7.11 -5.14 -5.74
CA ALA A 74 -8.53 -5.39 -5.99
C ALA A 74 -9.40 -4.16 -5.75
N GLY A 75 -8.89 -3.18 -5.00
CA GLY A 75 -9.62 -1.95 -4.68
C GLY A 75 -10.90 -2.20 -3.89
N ALA A 76 -10.93 -3.27 -3.08
CA ALA A 76 -12.11 -3.77 -2.39
C ALA A 76 -12.73 -2.70 -1.50
N ASP A 77 -13.86 -2.15 -1.96
CA ASP A 77 -14.69 -1.06 -1.40
C ASP A 77 -13.93 0.18 -0.87
N PRO A 78 -14.54 1.38 -0.84
CA PRO A 78 -13.91 2.57 -0.25
C PRO A 78 -13.48 2.35 1.21
N GLU A 79 -14.26 1.60 1.98
CA GLU A 79 -14.12 1.49 3.44
C GLU A 79 -12.92 0.65 3.93
N PRO A 80 -12.58 -0.53 3.39
CA PRO A 80 -11.55 -1.39 4.00
C PRO A 80 -10.13 -0.83 3.90
N TRP A 81 -9.72 -0.33 2.72
CA TRP A 81 -8.39 0.25 2.54
C TRP A 81 -8.28 1.66 3.15
N GLU A 82 -9.36 2.45 3.16
CA GLU A 82 -9.41 3.72 3.91
C GLU A 82 -9.25 3.41 5.38
N THR A 83 -9.96 2.42 5.93
CA THR A 83 -9.81 1.97 7.32
C THR A 83 -8.41 1.43 7.60
N ALA A 84 -7.81 0.66 6.70
CA ALA A 84 -6.45 0.15 6.87
C ALA A 84 -5.40 1.27 6.80
N LEU A 85 -5.52 2.20 5.85
CA LEU A 85 -4.66 3.36 5.75
C LEU A 85 -4.85 4.29 6.95
N TYR A 86 -6.10 4.51 7.39
CA TYR A 86 -6.44 5.27 8.58
C TYR A 86 -5.90 4.59 9.83
N ALA A 87 -6.01 3.27 9.96
CA ALA A 87 -5.48 2.50 11.09
C ALA A 87 -3.96 2.59 11.15
N VAL A 88 -3.27 2.46 10.00
CA VAL A 88 -1.81 2.60 9.92
C VAL A 88 -1.38 4.03 10.22
N LEU A 89 -2.09 5.04 9.70
CA LEU A 89 -1.80 6.46 9.97
C LEU A 89 -2.10 6.83 11.44
N VAL A 90 -3.18 6.31 12.02
CA VAL A 90 -3.58 6.53 13.42
C VAL A 90 -2.63 5.82 14.38
N ASP A 91 -2.25 4.57 14.11
CA ASP A 91 -1.25 3.85 14.90
C ASP A 91 0.08 4.63 14.96
N ARG A 92 0.50 5.18 13.82
CA ARG A 92 1.70 6.01 13.72
C ARG A 92 1.57 7.36 14.43
N ALA A 93 0.39 7.96 14.45
CA ALA A 93 0.11 9.22 15.16
C ALA A 93 0.02 9.03 16.69
N LEU A 94 -0.33 7.83 17.17
CA LEU A 94 -0.46 7.50 18.59
C LEU A 94 0.83 6.93 19.20
N THR A 95 1.82 6.56 18.39
CA THR A 95 3.14 6.07 18.83
C THR A 95 4.28 7.09 18.72
N MET A 96 3.99 8.34 18.34
CA MET A 96 4.88 9.51 18.56
C MET A 96 4.56 10.19 19.90
#